data_AF-F0NHM8-F1
#
_entry.id   AF-F0NHM8-F1
#
_cell.length_a   1.000
_cell.length_b   1.000
_cell.length_c   1.000
_cell.angle_alpha   90.00
_cell.angle_beta   90.00
_cell.angle_gamma   90.00
#
_symmetry.space_group_name_H-M   'P 1'
#
loop_
_entity.id
_entity.type
_entity.pdbx_description
1 polymer ?
#
loop_
_entity_poly.entity_id
_entity_poly.type
_entity_poly.pdbx_seq_one_letter_code
_entity_poly.pdbx_strand_id
1 'polypeptide(L)'
;MPNFYVGSKFYVKEIKGKYYVYSIENGDDGKQRHTYIGSLENIVNFYINNLGNNIGGLRGCPPNQAFRACDPGSNPGRGTNF
;
A
#
# COMPACT_ATOMS: atom_id res chain seq x y z
N MET A 1 13.07 -6.09 -14.42
CA MET A 1 12.74 -5.52 -13.09
C MET A 1 12.19 -6.66 -12.24
N PRO A 2 12.80 -6.95 -11.09
CA PRO A 2 12.41 -8.08 -10.26
C PRO A 2 11.06 -7.84 -9.58
N ASN A 3 10.23 -8.89 -9.58
CA ASN A 3 9.02 -8.97 -8.77
C ASN A 3 9.23 -10.10 -7.77
N PHE A 4 8.90 -9.86 -6.50
CA PHE A 4 9.01 -10.84 -5.44
C PHE A 4 7.60 -11.20 -4.97
N TYR A 5 7.24 -12.48 -5.07
CA TYR A 5 5.94 -12.96 -4.64
C TYR A 5 6.02 -13.38 -3.17
N VAL A 6 5.14 -12.83 -2.34
CA VAL A 6 5.08 -13.09 -0.90
C VAL A 6 3.79 -13.85 -0.63
N GLY A 7 3.92 -15.18 -0.67
CA GLY A 7 2.77 -16.10 -0.70
C GLY A 7 1.91 -15.94 -1.96
N SER A 8 0.76 -16.60 -2.00
CA SER A 8 -0.19 -16.51 -3.12
C SER A 8 -1.11 -15.27 -3.05
N LYS A 9 -0.81 -14.31 -2.16
CA LYS A 9 -1.70 -13.17 -1.86
C LYS A 9 -1.09 -11.81 -2.16
N PHE A 10 0.23 -11.69 -2.24
CA PHE A 10 0.90 -10.41 -2.44
C PHE A 10 2.12 -10.55 -3.34
N TYR A 11 2.49 -9.45 -3.98
CA TYR A 11 3.81 -9.31 -4.59
C TYR A 11 4.37 -7.90 -4.40
N VAL A 12 5.69 -7.81 -4.43
CA VAL A 12 6.44 -6.56 -4.36
C VAL A 12 7.09 -6.32 -5.71
N LYS A 13 6.93 -5.10 -6.24
CA LYS A 13 7.48 -4.65 -7.50
C LYS A 13 8.49 -3.54 -7.27
N GLU A 14 9.69 -3.70 -7.82
CA GLU A 14 10.71 -2.64 -7.83
C GLU A 14 10.52 -1.72 -9.05
N ILE A 15 10.50 -0.41 -8.82
CA ILE A 15 10.48 0.62 -9.85
C ILE A 15 11.49 1.71 -9.50
N LYS A 16 12.57 1.80 -10.29
CA LYS A 16 13.64 2.79 -10.14
C LYS A 16 14.20 2.85 -8.70
N GLY A 17 14.48 1.69 -8.09
CA GLY A 17 14.98 1.59 -6.72
C GLY A 17 13.95 1.79 -5.61
N LYS A 18 12.66 1.97 -5.95
CA LYS A 18 11.56 2.04 -4.98
C LYS A 18 10.72 0.76 -5.02
N TYR A 19 10.27 0.30 -3.87
CA TYR A 19 9.50 -0.94 -3.74
C TYR A 19 8.03 -0.66 -3.45
N TYR A 20 7.15 -1.31 -4.21
CA TYR A 20 5.70 -1.13 -4.17
C TYR A 20 5.01 -2.47 -3.94
N VAL A 21 4.04 -2.52 -3.04
CA VAL A 21 3.34 -3.73 -2.65
C VAL A 21 1.96 -3.77 -3.28
N TYR A 22 1.59 -4.94 -3.81
CA TYR A 22 0.31 -5.22 -4.44
C TYR A 22 -0.31 -6.48 -3.82
N SER A 23 -1.63 -6.51 -3.64
CA SER A 23 -2.39 -7.73 -3.37
C SER A 23 -2.79 -8.42 -4.67
N ILE A 24 -2.94 -9.73 -4.57
CA ILE A 24 -3.44 -10.62 -5.61
C ILE A 24 -4.78 -11.13 -5.13
N GLU A 25 -5.84 -10.80 -5.86
CA GLU A 25 -7.20 -11.26 -5.60
C GLU A 25 -7.67 -12.08 -6.80
N ASN A 26 -8.17 -13.30 -6.54
CA ASN A 26 -8.81 -14.10 -7.56
C ASN A 26 -10.30 -13.81 -7.50
N GLY A 27 -10.85 -13.20 -8.55
CA GLY A 27 -12.29 -13.00 -8.67
C GLY A 27 -13.01 -14.30 -8.97
N ASP A 28 -14.32 -14.32 -8.67
CA ASP A 28 -15.21 -15.45 -9.00
C ASP A 28 -15.32 -15.71 -10.51
N ASP A 29 -14.91 -14.73 -11.33
CA ASP A 29 -14.77 -14.82 -12.78
C ASP A 29 -13.50 -15.58 -13.23
N GLY A 30 -12.73 -16.12 -12.29
CA GLY A 30 -11.45 -16.80 -12.53
C GLY A 30 -10.33 -15.84 -12.92
N LYS A 31 -10.57 -14.52 -12.87
CA LYS A 31 -9.57 -13.51 -13.25
C LYS A 31 -8.80 -13.06 -12.02
N GLN A 32 -7.48 -13.03 -12.18
CA GLN A 32 -6.59 -12.48 -11.18
C GLN A 32 -6.54 -10.95 -11.30
N ARG A 33 -6.72 -10.25 -10.19
CA ARG A 33 -6.69 -8.80 -10.07
C ARG A 33 -5.56 -8.39 -9.14
N HIS A 34 -4.81 -7.39 -9.56
CA HIS A 34 -3.66 -6.88 -8.83
C HIS A 34 -4.01 -5.50 -8.30
N THR A 35 -4.11 -5.37 -6.98
CA THR A 35 -4.51 -4.11 -6.34
C THR A 35 -3.30 -3.50 -5.66
N TYR A 36 -3.01 -2.23 -5.98
CA TYR A 36 -1.93 -1.51 -5.31
C TYR A 36 -2.31 -1.24 -3.85
N ILE A 37 -1.40 -1.58 -2.93
CA ILE A 37 -1.59 -1.37 -1.49
C ILE A 37 -0.84 -0.11 -1.05
N GLY A 38 0.43 0.02 -1.43
CA GLY A 38 1.28 1.11 -0.94
C GLY A 38 2.76 0.88 -1.23
N SER A 39 3.60 1.85 -0.90
CA SER A 39 5.05 1.65 -0.89
C SER A 39 5.45 0.75 0.27
N LEU A 40 6.48 -0.08 0.06
CA LEU A 40 7.01 -0.96 1.09
C LEU A 40 7.45 -0.17 2.33
N GLU A 41 8.11 0.96 2.11
CA GLU A 41 8.55 1.88 3.17
C GLU A 41 7.37 2.37 4.04
N ASN A 42 6.26 2.81 3.44
CA ASN A 42 5.11 3.28 4.19
C ASN A 42 4.48 2.16 5.02
N ILE A 43 4.41 0.94 4.48
CA ILE A 43 3.87 -0.22 5.17
C ILE A 43 4.75 -0.58 6.38
N VAL A 44 6.07 -0.66 6.18
CA VAL A 44 7.02 -0.93 7.26
C VAL A 44 6.95 0.15 8.33
N ASN A 45 6.96 1.42 7.95
CA ASN A 45 6.84 2.55 8.88
C ASN A 45 5.52 2.51 9.66
N PHE A 46 4.41 2.19 9.01
CA PHE A 46 3.13 2.00 9.68
C PHE A 46 3.23 0.90 10.73
N TYR A 47 3.76 -0.28 10.39
CA TYR A 47 3.89 -1.37 11.37
C TYR A 47 4.84 -1.05 12.51
N ILE A 48 6.00 -0.44 12.24
CA ILE A 48 6.96 -0.04 13.27
C ILE A 48 6.33 0.99 14.21
N ASN A 49 5.68 2.02 13.68
CA ASN A 49 5.04 3.07 14.49
C ASN A 49 3.87 2.50 15.30
N ASN A 50 3.04 1.62 14.73
CA ASN A 50 1.94 0.99 15.47
C ASN A 50 2.43 -0.02 16.52
N LEU A 51 3.55 -0.71 16.27
CA LEU A 51 4.15 -1.61 17.25
C LEU A 51 4.80 -0.83 18.40
N GLY A 52 5.45 0.31 18.09
CA GLY A 52 5.97 1.25 19.09
C GLY A 52 4.88 1.90 19.95
N ASN A 53 3.68 2.10 19.41
CA ASN A 53 2.53 2.68 20.12
C ASN A 53 1.79 1.72 21.06
N ASN A 54 2.19 0.43 21.15
CA ASN A 54 1.76 -0.43 22.25
C ASN A 54 2.50 -0.11 23.57
N ILE A 55 3.40 0.87 23.57
CA ILE A 55 3.86 1.59 24.76
C ILE A 55 3.20 2.98 24.74
N GLY A 56 1.91 3.05 25.06
CA GLY A 56 1.26 4.33 25.37
C GLY A 56 0.56 5.05 24.22
N GLY A 57 -0.41 4.38 23.59
CA GLY A 57 -1.69 4.98 23.19
C GLY A 57 -1.68 6.03 22.07
N LEU A 58 -2.32 5.70 20.94
CA LEU A 58 -3.30 6.59 20.30
C LEU A 58 -4.02 5.90 19.13
N ARG A 59 -5.34 5.83 19.30
CA ARG A 59 -6.43 6.01 18.33
C ARG A 59 -6.06 5.90 16.83
N GLY A 60 -6.49 4.77 16.25
CA GLY A 60 -7.45 4.76 15.15
C GLY A 60 -7.11 5.54 13.89
N CYS A 61 -6.19 5.01 13.08
CA CYS A 61 -6.28 5.17 11.63
C CYS A 61 -6.82 3.85 11.06
N PRO A 62 -8.10 3.78 10.63
CA PRO A 62 -8.58 2.59 9.95
C PRO A 62 -7.73 2.38 8.68
N PRO A 63 -7.32 1.13 8.39
CA PRO A 63 -6.36 0.82 7.33
C PRO A 63 -6.78 1.37 5.96
N ASN A 64 -8.07 1.64 5.75
CA ASN A 64 -8.59 2.11 4.47
C ASN A 64 -8.37 3.60 4.15
N GLN A 65 -7.91 4.44 5.08
CA GLN A 65 -7.69 5.88 4.83
C GLN A 65 -6.23 6.26 4.54
N ALA A 66 -5.25 5.51 5.05
CA ALA A 66 -3.83 5.84 4.89
C ALA A 66 -3.30 5.58 3.46
N PHE A 67 -3.91 4.65 2.71
CA PHE A 67 -3.38 4.21 1.41
C PHE A 67 -3.94 4.94 0.19
N ARG A 68 -4.94 5.83 0.37
CA ARG A 68 -5.59 6.55 -0.74
C ARG A 68 -4.82 7.77 -1.26
N ALA A 69 -3.65 8.08 -0.70
CA ALA A 69 -2.89 9.29 -1.04
C ALA A 69 -1.64 9.06 -1.89
N CYS A 70 -1.36 7.82 -2.33
CA CYS A 70 -0.13 7.50 -3.05
C CYS A 70 -0.39 6.79 -4.38
N ASP A 71 -1.39 7.24 -5.14
CA ASP A 71 -1.47 6.85 -6.55
C ASP A 71 -0.18 7.32 -7.27
N PRO A 72 0.62 6.42 -7.88
CA PRO A 72 1.85 6.78 -8.58
C PRO A 72 1.63 7.68 -9.82
N GLY A 73 0.36 8.03 -10.13
CA GLY A 73 -0.04 8.90 -11.24
C GLY A 73 -0.89 10.11 -10.84
N SER A 74 -1.18 10.32 -9.55
CA SER A 74 -1.96 11.49 -9.13
C SER A 74 -1.06 12.71 -9.03
N ASN A 75 -1.01 13.45 -10.14
CA ASN A 75 -0.39 14.77 -10.25
C ASN A 75 -0.95 15.69 -9.14
N PRO A 76 -0.14 16.35 -8.30
CA PRO A 76 -0.61 17.23 -7.22
C PRO A 76 -1.05 18.61 -7.74
N GLY A 77 -1.78 18.63 -8.86
CA GLY A 77 -2.06 19.85 -9.62
C GLY A 77 -3.49 19.93 -10.09
N ARG A 78 -4.47 20.02 -9.17
CA ARG A 78 -5.71 20.76 -9.41
C ARG A 78 -6.45 21.00 -8.10
N GLY A 79 -6.28 22.20 -7.54
CA GLY A 79 -7.21 22.72 -6.55
C GLY A 79 -8.59 22.84 -7.19
N THR A 80 -9.57 22.13 -6.65
CA THR A 80 -10.98 22.41 -6.88
C THR A 80 -11.49 23.21 -5.70
N ASN A 81 -11.69 24.49 -5.94
CA ASN A 81 -12.44 25.40 -5.08
C ASN A 81 -13.89 24.90 -4.96
N PHE A 82 -14.39 24.80 -3.74
CA PHE A 82 -15.80 24.95 -3.41
C PHE A 82 -15.89 25.81 -2.15
#